data_AF-A0A1I1RG77-F1
#
_entry.id   AF-A0A1I1RG77-F1
#
_cell.length_a   1.000
_cell.length_b   1.000
_cell.length_c   1.000
_cell.angle_alpha   90.00
_cell.angle_beta   90.00
_cell.angle_gamma   90.00
#
_symmetry.space_group_name_H-M   'P 1'
#
loop_
_entity.id
_entity.type
_entity.pdbx_description
1 polymer ?
#
loop_
_entity_poly.entity_id
_entity_poly.type
_entity_poly.pdbx_seq_one_letter_code
_entity_poly.pdbx_strand_id
1 'polypeptide(L)'
;MTQFTDDDLNAFSSDGPVPLPPSGTYIRCGGVKVWFGEYGAGPAVVLAHGGMGNAGNFGHQVPALVDAGYRVIAIDSRGHGRSGWDGTPFSYVQFTEDVLAVLDQLRIERAAVVGWSDGACTGLALARAHPERVAGVFFFACNVDASGAWPFEMTEVIGNCLKRHRKDYAMLSPAPERFDMMS
;
A
#
# COMPACT_ATOMS: atom_id res chain seq x y z
N MET A 1 -10.27 -14.38 24.56
CA MET A 1 -9.27 -14.54 23.49
C MET A 1 -7.98 -13.95 24.02
N THR A 2 -6.87 -14.68 24.00
CA THR A 2 -5.54 -14.13 24.26
C THR A 2 -5.23 -13.09 23.19
N GLN A 3 -4.74 -11.92 23.59
CA GLN A 3 -4.33 -10.88 22.67
C GLN A 3 -3.13 -11.39 21.86
N PHE A 4 -3.25 -11.44 20.54
CA PHE A 4 -2.13 -11.74 19.65
C PHE A 4 -1.16 -10.54 19.67
N THR A 5 0.13 -10.81 19.84
CA THR A 5 1.21 -9.83 19.80
C THR A 5 2.36 -10.40 18.96
N ASP A 6 2.89 -9.60 18.04
CA ASP A 6 4.08 -9.92 17.22
C ASP A 6 4.94 -8.67 17.09
N ASP A 7 5.27 -8.06 18.23
CA ASP A 7 5.97 -6.76 18.29
C ASP A 7 7.36 -6.82 17.62
N ASP A 8 7.98 -8.00 17.59
CA ASP A 8 9.27 -8.26 16.94
C ASP A 8 9.15 -8.66 15.44
N LEU A 9 7.92 -8.74 14.91
CA LEU A 9 7.58 -9.15 13.55
C LEU A 9 8.13 -10.52 13.14
N ASN A 10 8.27 -11.45 14.09
CA ASN A 10 8.78 -12.79 13.82
C ASN A 10 7.77 -13.64 13.05
N ALA A 11 6.50 -13.63 13.48
CA ALA A 11 5.44 -14.35 12.79
C ALA A 11 5.19 -13.72 11.41
N PHE A 12 5.15 -12.39 11.32
CA PHE A 12 5.07 -11.68 10.04
C PHE A 12 6.22 -12.05 9.09
N SER A 13 7.45 -12.16 9.58
CA SER A 13 8.62 -12.56 8.77
C SER A 13 8.52 -13.99 8.23
N SER A 14 8.02 -14.91 9.05
CA SER A 14 7.86 -16.32 8.73
C SER A 14 6.70 -16.55 7.79
N ASP A 15 5.51 -16.16 8.24
CA ASP A 15 4.22 -16.64 7.74
C ASP A 15 3.57 -15.60 6.83
N GLY A 16 3.89 -14.32 7.07
CA GLY A 16 3.29 -13.18 6.38
C GLY A 16 2.04 -12.66 7.07
N PRO A 17 1.38 -11.66 6.47
CA PRO A 17 0.11 -11.17 6.97
C PRO A 17 -1.00 -12.19 6.71
N VAL A 18 -2.14 -12.00 7.39
CA VAL A 18 -3.37 -12.73 7.03
C VAL A 18 -3.67 -12.54 5.53
N PRO A 19 -3.88 -13.63 4.77
CA PRO A 19 -4.17 -13.51 3.35
C PRO A 19 -5.44 -12.70 3.09
N LEU A 20 -5.40 -11.83 2.07
CA LEU A 20 -6.60 -11.17 1.59
C LEU A 20 -7.54 -12.18 0.91
N PRO A 21 -8.87 -11.95 0.96
CA PRO A 21 -9.80 -12.71 0.13
C PRO A 21 -9.39 -12.64 -1.36
N PRO A 22 -9.68 -13.68 -2.16
CA PRO A 22 -9.39 -13.61 -3.60
C PRO A 22 -10.14 -12.45 -4.26
N SER A 23 -9.39 -11.50 -4.83
CA SER A 23 -9.89 -10.37 -5.59
C SER A 23 -8.77 -9.79 -6.45
N GLY A 24 -9.13 -8.83 -7.28
CA GLY A 24 -8.20 -7.89 -7.87
C GLY A 24 -8.03 -8.00 -9.37
N THR A 25 -7.64 -6.87 -9.95
CA THR A 25 -7.43 -6.68 -11.38
C THR A 25 -6.38 -5.60 -11.57
N TYR A 26 -6.13 -5.21 -12.82
CA TYR A 26 -5.16 -4.19 -13.18
C TYR A 26 -5.83 -3.02 -13.89
N ILE A 27 -5.33 -1.81 -13.61
CA ILE A 27 -5.47 -0.65 -14.48
C ILE A 27 -4.14 -0.38 -15.18
N ARG A 28 -4.20 0.24 -16.37
CA ARG A 28 -3.01 0.84 -16.98
C ARG A 28 -3.00 2.32 -16.63
N CYS A 29 -1.93 2.76 -15.96
CA CYS A 29 -1.67 4.17 -15.67
C CYS A 29 -0.29 4.52 -16.23
N GLY A 30 -0.24 5.42 -17.22
CA GLY A 30 0.96 5.65 -18.02
C GLY A 30 1.50 4.37 -18.65
N GLY A 31 2.79 4.08 -18.44
CA GLY A 31 3.50 2.93 -18.98
C GLY A 31 3.31 1.61 -18.22
N VAL A 32 2.73 1.64 -17.01
CA VAL A 32 2.72 0.49 -16.09
C VAL A 32 1.32 -0.08 -15.85
N LYS A 33 1.26 -1.34 -15.43
CA LYS A 33 0.05 -1.94 -14.87
C LYS A 33 0.05 -1.79 -13.36
N VAL A 34 -1.01 -1.23 -12.81
CA VAL A 34 -1.22 -1.07 -11.37
C VAL A 34 -2.27 -2.07 -10.94
N TRP A 35 -1.93 -2.94 -10.00
CA TRP A 35 -2.85 -3.89 -9.42
C TRP A 35 -3.62 -3.25 -8.26
N PHE A 36 -4.89 -3.60 -8.15
CA PHE A 36 -5.69 -3.30 -6.97
C PHE A 36 -6.69 -4.42 -6.71
N GLY A 37 -6.99 -4.64 -5.43
CA GLY A 37 -8.08 -5.48 -4.95
C GLY A 37 -9.27 -4.63 -4.51
N GLU A 38 -10.48 -5.10 -4.80
CA GLU A 38 -11.72 -4.49 -4.35
C GLU A 38 -12.50 -5.47 -3.47
N TYR A 39 -13.00 -4.98 -2.33
CA TYR A 39 -13.68 -5.79 -1.33
C TYR A 39 -14.88 -5.04 -0.75
N GLY A 40 -15.95 -5.77 -0.43
CA GLY A 40 -17.14 -5.20 0.19
C GLY A 40 -17.89 -4.20 -0.71
N ALA A 41 -18.74 -3.39 -0.08
CA ALA A 41 -19.56 -2.36 -0.72
C ALA A 41 -19.84 -1.24 0.28
N GLY A 42 -20.26 -0.06 -0.20
CA GLY A 42 -20.51 1.11 0.64
C GLY A 42 -19.51 2.26 0.36
N PRO A 43 -19.31 3.18 1.31
CA PRO A 43 -18.35 4.27 1.17
C PRO A 43 -16.94 3.74 0.91
N ALA A 44 -16.23 4.37 -0.03
CA ALA A 44 -14.92 3.89 -0.48
C ALA A 44 -13.79 4.27 0.49
N VAL A 45 -12.92 3.30 0.77
CA VAL A 45 -11.67 3.47 1.53
C VAL A 45 -10.51 2.88 0.74
N VAL A 46 -9.53 3.70 0.39
CA VAL A 46 -8.28 3.27 -0.25
C VAL A 46 -7.26 2.92 0.84
N LEU A 47 -6.63 1.75 0.71
CA LEU A 47 -5.52 1.32 1.56
C LEU A 47 -4.21 1.35 0.75
N ALA A 48 -3.27 2.18 1.19
CA ALA A 48 -1.96 2.36 0.55
C ALA A 48 -0.83 1.93 1.50
N HIS A 49 -0.05 0.93 1.08
CA HIS A 49 1.01 0.33 1.90
C HIS A 49 2.28 1.21 1.92
N GLY A 50 3.20 0.91 2.84
CA GLY A 50 4.51 1.55 2.92
C GLY A 50 5.51 1.02 1.89
N GLY A 51 6.68 1.64 1.77
CA GLY A 51 7.71 1.26 0.82
C GLY A 51 8.10 -0.22 0.92
N MET A 52 8.41 -0.83 -0.23
CA MET A 52 8.74 -2.25 -0.40
C MET A 52 7.63 -3.27 -0.02
N GLY A 53 6.50 -2.79 0.53
CA GLY A 53 5.35 -3.61 0.90
C GLY A 53 4.44 -3.99 -0.27
N ASN A 54 3.23 -4.43 0.07
CA ASN A 54 2.15 -4.71 -0.89
C ASN A 54 0.77 -4.60 -0.19
N ALA A 55 -0.32 -4.66 -0.94
CA ALA A 55 -1.69 -4.61 -0.44
C ALA A 55 -1.99 -5.68 0.62
N GLY A 56 -1.30 -6.83 0.58
CA GLY A 56 -1.43 -7.91 1.56
C GLY A 56 -1.08 -7.49 2.99
N ASN A 57 -0.32 -6.41 3.17
CA ASN A 57 -0.05 -5.81 4.49
C ASN A 57 -1.32 -5.43 5.25
N PHE A 58 -2.46 -5.27 4.57
CA PHE A 58 -3.75 -4.94 5.17
C PHE A 58 -4.64 -6.15 5.47
N GLY A 59 -4.04 -7.35 5.62
CA GLY A 59 -4.74 -8.61 5.90
C GLY A 59 -5.76 -8.57 7.04
N HIS A 60 -5.50 -7.76 8.08
CA HIS A 60 -6.42 -7.56 9.20
C HIS A 60 -7.41 -6.41 8.98
N GLN A 61 -6.99 -5.36 8.27
CA GLN A 61 -7.80 -4.16 8.07
C GLN A 61 -8.89 -4.38 7.00
N VAL A 62 -8.61 -5.14 5.94
CA VAL A 62 -9.59 -5.38 4.87
C VAL A 62 -10.86 -6.05 5.40
N PRO A 63 -10.82 -7.20 6.10
CA PRO A 63 -12.03 -7.81 6.64
C PRO A 63 -12.75 -6.91 7.65
N ALA A 64 -12.02 -6.26 8.55
CA ALA A 64 -12.61 -5.40 9.57
C ALA A 64 -13.37 -4.20 8.97
N LEU A 65 -12.83 -3.58 7.91
CA LEU A 65 -13.51 -2.48 7.20
C LEU A 65 -14.69 -2.96 6.37
N VAL A 66 -14.59 -4.14 5.75
CA VAL A 66 -15.72 -4.74 5.01
C VAL A 66 -16.87 -5.07 5.97
N ASP A 67 -16.58 -5.67 7.13
CA ASP A 67 -17.59 -5.97 8.16
C ASP A 67 -18.24 -4.70 8.73
N ALA A 68 -17.50 -3.58 8.74
CA ALA A 68 -18.02 -2.27 9.09
C ALA A 68 -18.82 -1.58 7.96
N GLY A 69 -18.97 -2.22 6.80
CA GLY A 69 -19.81 -1.74 5.69
C GLY A 69 -19.10 -0.79 4.71
N TYR A 70 -17.76 -0.86 4.61
CA TYR A 70 -16.99 -0.07 3.65
C TYR A 70 -16.66 -0.86 2.37
N ARG A 71 -16.55 -0.13 1.26
CA ARG A 71 -15.95 -0.61 0.02
C ARG A 71 -14.45 -0.37 0.12
N VAL A 72 -13.66 -1.42 0.25
CA VAL A 72 -12.21 -1.34 0.47
C VAL A 72 -11.46 -1.56 -0.84
N ILE A 73 -10.56 -0.63 -1.17
CA ILE A 73 -9.70 -0.68 -2.35
C ILE A 73 -8.27 -0.77 -1.86
N ALA A 74 -7.65 -1.94 -1.94
CA ALA A 74 -6.25 -2.14 -1.55
C ALA A 74 -5.37 -2.14 -2.79
N ILE A 75 -4.37 -1.25 -2.85
CA ILE A 75 -3.56 -1.03 -4.06
C ILE A 75 -2.14 -1.53 -3.81
N ASP A 76 -1.58 -2.25 -4.78
CA ASP A 76 -0.14 -2.46 -4.86
C ASP A 76 0.46 -1.22 -5.55
N SER A 77 1.22 -0.41 -4.83
CA SER A 77 1.85 0.79 -5.40
C SER A 77 2.72 0.42 -6.60
N ARG A 78 2.89 1.33 -7.56
CA ARG A 78 3.76 1.11 -8.72
C ARG A 78 5.12 0.57 -8.30
N GLY A 79 5.57 -0.46 -9.01
CA GLY A 79 6.80 -1.19 -8.75
C GLY A 79 6.83 -2.03 -7.49
N HIS A 80 5.70 -2.17 -6.79
CA HIS A 80 5.53 -2.98 -5.58
C HIS A 80 4.48 -4.06 -5.80
N GLY A 81 4.51 -5.11 -4.98
CA GLY A 81 3.55 -6.21 -5.07
C GLY A 81 3.42 -6.75 -6.49
N ARG A 82 2.21 -6.73 -7.05
CA ARG A 82 1.88 -7.19 -8.41
C ARG A 82 1.99 -6.08 -9.47
N SER A 83 2.20 -4.84 -9.06
CA SER A 83 2.26 -3.69 -9.96
C SER A 83 3.60 -3.62 -10.68
N GLY A 84 3.55 -3.20 -11.95
CA GLY A 84 4.74 -3.08 -12.79
C GLY A 84 5.57 -1.84 -12.49
N TRP A 85 6.79 -1.81 -13.03
CA TRP A 85 7.71 -0.68 -12.98
C TRP A 85 8.47 -0.55 -14.30
N ASP A 86 8.50 0.66 -14.84
CA ASP A 86 9.19 1.01 -16.08
C ASP A 86 10.65 1.45 -15.88
N GLY A 87 11.16 1.42 -14.63
CA GLY A 87 12.52 1.83 -14.28
C GLY A 87 12.67 3.33 -14.02
N THR A 88 11.59 4.11 -14.10
CA THR A 88 11.63 5.54 -13.75
C THR A 88 11.74 5.72 -12.23
N PRO A 89 12.43 6.77 -11.75
CA PRO A 89 12.48 7.07 -10.31
C PRO A 89 11.08 7.23 -9.73
N PHE A 90 10.85 6.67 -8.54
CA PHE A 90 9.55 6.79 -7.87
C PHE A 90 9.28 8.21 -7.41
N SER A 91 8.02 8.61 -7.47
CA SER A 91 7.54 9.87 -6.91
C SER A 91 6.13 9.73 -6.35
N TYR A 92 5.82 10.50 -5.30
CA TYR A 92 4.47 10.54 -4.76
C TYR A 92 3.43 11.11 -5.73
N VAL A 93 3.87 11.86 -6.75
CA VAL A 93 3.00 12.29 -7.85
C VAL A 93 2.52 11.08 -8.64
N GLN A 94 3.43 10.19 -9.06
CA GLN A 94 3.05 8.96 -9.77
C GLN A 94 2.14 8.07 -8.92
N PHE A 95 2.46 7.88 -7.63
CA PHE A 95 1.60 7.08 -6.75
C PHE A 95 0.20 7.70 -6.58
N THR A 96 0.11 9.03 -6.53
CA THR A 96 -1.17 9.76 -6.50
C THR A 96 -1.97 9.53 -7.78
N GLU A 97 -1.33 9.63 -8.95
CA GLU A 97 -1.95 9.38 -10.26
C GLU A 97 -2.45 7.94 -10.38
N ASP A 98 -1.69 6.97 -9.85
CA ASP A 98 -2.09 5.56 -9.83
C ASP A 98 -3.36 5.35 -8.99
N VAL A 99 -3.45 5.99 -7.81
CA VAL A 99 -4.68 5.94 -6.98
C VAL A 99 -5.86 6.56 -7.72
N LEU A 100 -5.69 7.72 -8.36
CA LEU A 100 -6.74 8.38 -9.14
C LEU A 100 -7.23 7.50 -10.29
N ALA A 101 -6.32 6.87 -11.03
CA ALA A 101 -6.67 5.96 -12.13
C ALA A 101 -7.53 4.78 -11.65
N VAL A 102 -7.22 4.23 -10.47
CA VAL A 102 -8.04 3.19 -9.84
C VAL A 102 -9.43 3.72 -9.45
N LEU A 103 -9.50 4.89 -8.81
CA LEU A 103 -10.78 5.51 -8.44
C LEU A 103 -11.64 5.79 -9.68
N ASP A 104 -11.04 6.29 -10.76
CA ASP A 104 -11.73 6.59 -12.02
C ASP A 104 -12.26 5.31 -12.69
N GLN A 105 -11.45 4.24 -12.74
CA GLN A 105 -11.88 2.94 -13.25
C GLN A 105 -13.10 2.40 -12.48
N LEU A 106 -13.10 2.57 -11.16
CA LEU A 106 -14.17 2.12 -10.27
C LEU A 106 -15.34 3.08 -10.16
N ARG A 107 -15.27 4.23 -10.87
CA ARG A 107 -16.24 5.33 -10.83
C ARG A 107 -16.50 5.83 -9.40
N ILE A 108 -15.44 5.94 -8.62
CA ILE A 108 -15.46 6.47 -7.26
C ILE A 108 -15.08 7.95 -7.33
N GLU A 109 -16.06 8.81 -7.09
CA GLU A 109 -15.84 10.26 -7.08
C GLU A 109 -14.98 10.68 -5.89
N ARG A 110 -15.23 10.11 -4.71
CA ARG A 110 -14.55 10.49 -3.47
C ARG A 110 -14.33 9.28 -2.55
N ALA A 111 -13.14 9.16 -1.95
CA ALA A 111 -12.79 8.08 -1.03
C ALA A 111 -12.04 8.59 0.21
N ALA A 112 -12.16 7.88 1.33
CA ALA A 112 -11.20 8.03 2.42
C ALA A 112 -9.90 7.29 2.07
N VAL A 113 -8.77 7.74 2.62
CA VAL A 113 -7.46 7.12 2.38
C VAL A 113 -6.84 6.73 3.70
N VAL A 114 -6.35 5.50 3.79
CA VAL A 114 -5.56 4.98 4.91
C VAL A 114 -4.18 4.66 4.38
N GLY A 115 -3.16 5.34 4.90
CA GLY A 115 -1.78 5.19 4.46
C GLY A 115 -0.81 5.00 5.61
N TRP A 116 0.24 4.22 5.36
CA TRP A 116 1.38 4.06 6.26
C TRP A 116 2.68 4.35 5.52
N SER A 117 3.61 5.10 6.12
CA SER A 117 4.91 5.43 5.51
C SER A 117 4.74 6.04 4.11
N ASP A 118 5.27 5.46 3.04
CA ASP A 118 5.06 5.93 1.66
C ASP A 118 3.59 6.04 1.26
N GLY A 119 2.73 5.14 1.75
CA GLY A 119 1.29 5.20 1.54
C GLY A 119 0.65 6.39 2.24
N ALA A 120 1.17 6.79 3.41
CA ALA A 120 0.74 8.00 4.10
C ALA A 120 1.18 9.26 3.35
N CYS A 121 2.44 9.32 2.87
CA CYS A 121 2.91 10.39 1.99
C CYS A 121 2.07 10.50 0.72
N THR A 122 1.71 9.37 0.12
CA THR A 122 0.83 9.29 -1.06
C THR A 122 -0.57 9.85 -0.75
N GLY A 123 -1.18 9.44 0.36
CA GLY A 123 -2.50 9.93 0.77
C GLY A 123 -2.51 11.44 1.04
N LEU A 124 -1.47 11.97 1.67
CA LEU A 124 -1.30 13.41 1.90
C LEU A 124 -1.07 14.18 0.59
N ALA A 125 -0.26 13.63 -0.32
CA ALA A 125 -0.02 14.22 -1.65
C ALA A 125 -1.31 14.27 -2.48
N LEU A 126 -2.10 13.19 -2.47
CA LEU A 126 -3.41 13.12 -3.11
C LEU A 126 -4.38 14.15 -2.53
N ALA A 127 -4.48 14.24 -1.20
CA ALA A 127 -5.38 15.21 -0.55
C ALA A 127 -4.97 16.67 -0.84
N ARG A 128 -3.67 16.94 -0.98
CA ARG A 128 -3.16 18.27 -1.35
C ARG A 128 -3.46 18.63 -2.80
N ALA A 129 -3.27 17.69 -3.73
CA ALA A 129 -3.42 17.93 -5.16
C ALA A 129 -4.88 17.84 -5.64
N HIS A 130 -5.68 16.97 -5.01
CA HIS A 130 -7.04 16.62 -5.40
C HIS A 130 -7.99 16.54 -4.19
N PRO A 131 -8.15 17.63 -3.40
CA PRO A 131 -8.97 17.62 -2.19
C PRO A 131 -10.43 17.20 -2.45
N GLU A 132 -10.96 17.45 -3.65
CA GLU A 132 -12.28 17.03 -4.09
C GLU A 132 -12.45 15.50 -4.15
N ARG A 133 -11.35 14.77 -4.37
CA ARG A 133 -11.34 13.30 -4.47
C ARG A 133 -11.18 12.61 -3.12
N VAL A 134 -10.88 13.36 -2.04
CA VAL A 134 -10.54 12.80 -0.73
C VAL A 134 -11.57 13.17 0.34
N ALA A 135 -12.15 12.15 0.99
CA ALA A 135 -13.06 12.32 2.13
C ALA A 135 -12.31 12.63 3.44
N GLY A 136 -11.10 12.09 3.57
CA GLY A 136 -10.20 12.27 4.70
C GLY A 136 -9.00 11.34 4.57
N VAL A 137 -7.92 11.64 5.29
CA VAL A 137 -6.70 10.81 5.31
C VAL A 137 -6.41 10.38 6.74
N PHE A 138 -6.40 9.07 6.97
CA PHE A 138 -5.75 8.47 8.14
C PHE A 138 -4.31 8.12 7.74
N PHE A 139 -3.33 8.74 8.37
CA PHE A 139 -1.92 8.57 8.04
C PHE A 139 -1.09 8.31 9.29
N PHE A 140 -0.06 7.47 9.18
CA PHE A 140 0.88 7.21 10.26
C PHE A 140 2.27 6.84 9.75
N ALA A 141 3.30 7.15 10.55
CA ALA A 141 4.72 6.91 10.28
C ALA A 141 5.24 7.50 8.95
N CYS A 142 4.75 8.67 8.54
CA CYS A 142 5.28 9.44 7.42
C CYS A 142 6.03 10.69 7.90
N ASN A 143 6.72 11.33 6.96
CA ASN A 143 7.35 12.63 7.13
C ASN A 143 6.87 13.58 6.03
N VAL A 144 6.73 14.88 6.36
CA VAL A 144 6.35 15.91 5.38
C VAL A 144 7.53 16.28 4.48
N ASP A 145 8.73 16.27 5.05
CA ASP A 145 10.01 16.43 4.36
C ASP A 145 11.12 15.66 5.10
N ALA A 146 12.30 15.57 4.50
CA ALA A 146 13.41 14.78 5.04
C ALA A 146 14.03 15.35 6.33
N SER A 147 13.81 16.63 6.66
CA SER A 147 14.40 17.25 7.85
C SER A 147 13.80 16.74 9.16
N GLY A 148 12.59 16.18 9.11
CA GLY A 148 11.95 15.52 10.24
C GLY A 148 12.35 14.04 10.43
N ALA A 149 13.15 13.48 9.52
CA ALA A 149 13.55 12.09 9.58
C ALA A 149 14.77 11.90 10.48
N TRP A 150 14.71 10.88 11.33
CA TRP A 150 15.88 10.44 12.09
C TRP A 150 16.80 9.63 11.17
N PRO A 151 18.11 9.57 11.46
CA PRO A 151 19.00 8.66 10.75
C PRO A 151 18.43 7.24 10.78
N PHE A 152 18.41 6.59 9.61
CA PHE A 152 17.91 5.23 9.51
C PHE A 152 18.86 4.26 10.22
N GLU A 153 18.32 3.48 11.15
CA GLU A 153 19.05 2.43 11.85
C GLU A 153 18.43 1.06 11.53
N MET A 154 19.24 0.13 11.03
CA MET A 154 18.79 -1.24 10.79
C MET A 154 18.65 -2.00 12.12
N THR A 155 17.42 -2.25 12.52
CA THR A 155 17.08 -3.10 13.68
C THR A 155 16.69 -4.51 13.26
N GLU A 156 16.62 -5.44 14.22
CA GLU A 156 16.13 -6.79 13.98
C GLU A 156 14.68 -6.79 13.46
N VAL A 157 13.82 -5.95 14.04
CA VAL A 157 12.42 -5.78 13.62
C VAL A 157 12.31 -5.31 12.18
N ILE A 158 13.11 -4.30 11.79
CA ILE A 158 13.17 -3.84 10.40
C ILE A 158 13.71 -4.95 9.50
N GLY A 159 14.73 -5.68 9.94
CA GLY A 159 15.27 -6.84 9.21
C GLY A 159 14.21 -7.92 8.97
N ASN A 160 13.38 -8.22 9.97
CA ASN A 160 12.28 -9.17 9.86
C ASN A 160 11.19 -8.73 8.88
N CYS A 161 10.86 -7.43 8.88
CA CYS A 161 9.97 -6.81 7.91
C CYS A 161 10.52 -6.91 6.48
N LEU A 162 11.79 -6.51 6.25
CA LEU A 162 12.42 -6.56 4.93
C LEU A 162 12.59 -7.99 4.41
N LYS A 163 12.87 -8.98 5.28
CA LYS A 163 12.86 -10.40 4.91
C LYS A 163 11.51 -10.80 4.34
N ARG A 164 10.39 -10.37 4.95
CA ARG A 164 9.06 -10.68 4.42
C ARG A 164 8.80 -9.97 3.10
N HIS A 165 9.08 -8.68 3.02
CA HIS A 165 8.88 -7.90 1.80
C HIS A 165 9.65 -8.47 0.61
N ARG A 166 10.90 -8.92 0.81
CA ARG A 166 11.67 -9.60 -0.25
C ARG A 166 11.01 -10.89 -0.72
N LYS A 167 10.52 -11.72 0.20
CA LYS A 167 9.78 -12.96 -0.14
C LYS A 167 8.52 -12.64 -0.95
N ASP A 168 7.73 -11.68 -0.47
CA ASP A 168 6.50 -11.25 -1.16
C ASP A 168 6.77 -10.70 -2.54
N TYR A 169 7.79 -9.86 -2.67
CA TYR A 169 8.18 -9.30 -3.94
C TYR A 169 8.59 -10.40 -4.94
N ALA A 170 9.40 -11.36 -4.50
CA ALA A 170 9.81 -12.49 -5.33
C ALA A 170 8.62 -13.34 -5.81
N MET A 171 7.55 -13.44 -5.01
CA MET A 171 6.34 -14.20 -5.36
C MET A 171 5.37 -13.42 -6.24
N LEU A 172 5.26 -12.10 -6.05
CA LEU A 172 4.17 -11.29 -6.60
C LEU A 172 4.61 -10.43 -7.80
N SER A 173 5.85 -9.94 -7.79
CA SER A 173 6.31 -8.96 -8.75
C SER A 173 6.44 -9.56 -10.15
N PRO A 174 6.07 -8.80 -11.20
CA PRO A 174 6.39 -9.18 -12.57
C PRO A 174 7.91 -9.07 -12.89
N ALA A 175 8.71 -8.51 -11.99
CA ALA A 175 10.16 -8.33 -12.13
C ALA A 175 10.88 -8.63 -10.79
N PRO A 176 10.85 -9.88 -10.30
CA PRO A 176 11.32 -10.25 -8.95
C PRO A 176 12.81 -9.95 -8.71
N GLU A 177 13.61 -9.85 -9.77
CA GLU A 177 15.03 -9.52 -9.73
C GLU A 177 15.33 -8.06 -9.32
N ARG A 178 14.31 -7.19 -9.31
CA ARG A 178 14.47 -5.74 -9.12
C ARG A 178 14.27 -5.24 -7.70
N PHE A 179 14.06 -6.13 -6.71
CA PHE A 179 13.79 -5.72 -5.33
C PHE A 179 14.86 -4.76 -4.77
N ASP A 180 16.13 -5.06 -5.03
CA ASP A 180 17.26 -4.25 -4.55
C ASP A 180 17.45 -2.92 -5.28
N MET A 181 16.68 -2.68 -6.35
CA MET A 181 16.67 -1.41 -7.08
C MET A 181 15.59 -0.45 -6.56
N MET A 182 14.78 -0.86 -5.58
CA MET A 182 13.66 -0.06 -5.05
C MET A 182 14.06 0.91 -3.93
N SER A 183 15.32 0.85 -3.46
CA SER A 183 15.88 1.66 -2.38
C SER A 183 16.57 2.93 -2.87
#